data_AF-W6V9B2-F1
#
_entry.id   AF-W6V9B2-F1
#
_cell.length_a   1.000
_cell.length_b   1.000
_cell.length_c   1.000
_cell.angle_alpha   90.00
_cell.angle_beta   90.00
_cell.angle_gamma   90.00
#
_symmetry.space_group_name_H-M   'P 1'
#
loop_
_entity.id
_entity.type
_entity.pdbx_description
1 polymer ?
#
loop_
_entity_poly.entity_id
_entity_poly.type
_entity_poly.pdbx_seq_one_letter_code
_entity_poly.pdbx_strand_id
1 'polypeptide(L)'
;MSDEFTSHGAALDDEGLAQALDLAKVSAAQLWAVLAVETSGNGFYPDRRPKILYERHVFSRLTHQKFDAQHPDISSKAPGNYGATGPHQYDRLNLAVGLNRNAALQSTSWGLGQIMGFNFAQTRSADVETMISRMVESENQQLLCTVGTLIEGGSVAALRAKDWANFARRYNGPNYAINNYDVRLSAAYQKFSYGGTPDLRIRMAQTYLTYLGWHPGPVDGIVGKQTRDAMNLFQAQEHLNITTVLDDETLACLRSRVEALPL
;
A
#
# COMPACT_ATOMS: atom_id res chain seq x y z
N MET A 1 18.49 -11.83 2.44
CA MET A 1 18.10 -10.41 2.47
C MET A 1 17.59 -10.14 3.88
N SER A 2 17.64 -8.89 4.34
CA SER A 2 17.12 -8.55 5.66
C SER A 2 15.61 -8.79 5.68
N ASP A 3 15.12 -9.70 6.54
CA ASP A 3 13.69 -10.01 6.72
C ASP A 3 12.94 -8.90 7.49
N GLU A 4 13.60 -7.76 7.74
CA GLU A 4 13.09 -6.66 8.57
C GLU A 4 11.85 -5.95 8.00
N PHE A 5 11.61 -6.08 6.69
CA PHE A 5 10.46 -5.45 6.02
C PHE A 5 9.34 -6.45 5.70
N THR A 6 9.41 -7.65 6.28
CA THR A 6 8.45 -8.73 6.07
C THR A 6 7.68 -8.99 7.37
N SER A 7 6.36 -9.14 7.24
CA SER A 7 5.48 -9.69 8.27
C SER A 7 4.53 -10.67 7.60
N HIS A 8 3.43 -11.04 8.26
CA HIS A 8 2.38 -11.87 7.67
C HIS A 8 1.60 -11.15 6.55
N GLY A 9 1.77 -9.83 6.37
CA GLY A 9 1.17 -9.06 5.28
C GLY A 9 -0.36 -8.98 5.39
N ALA A 10 -0.87 -8.81 6.61
CA ALA A 10 -2.30 -8.85 6.91
C ALA A 10 -3.09 -7.83 6.06
N ALA A 11 -4.13 -8.32 5.38
CA ALA A 11 -4.96 -7.53 4.47
C ALA A 11 -5.93 -6.60 5.22
N LEU A 12 -6.39 -5.54 4.55
CA LEU A 12 -7.34 -4.58 5.12
C LEU A 12 -8.66 -5.27 5.45
N ASP A 13 -9.14 -5.10 6.67
CA ASP A 13 -10.40 -5.64 7.17
C ASP A 13 -11.43 -4.55 7.50
N ASP A 14 -12.63 -4.99 7.88
CA ASP A 14 -13.76 -4.10 8.18
C ASP A 14 -13.47 -3.16 9.35
N GLU A 15 -12.72 -3.61 10.36
CA GLU A 15 -12.36 -2.80 11.52
C GLU A 15 -11.40 -1.67 11.12
N GLY A 16 -10.33 -2.00 10.39
CA GLY A 16 -9.36 -1.03 9.88
C GLY A 16 -10.00 0.00 8.96
N LEU A 17 -10.90 -0.45 8.06
CA LEU A 17 -11.64 0.48 7.20
C LEU A 17 -12.59 1.36 8.01
N ALA A 18 -13.36 0.80 8.94
CA ALA A 18 -14.30 1.56 9.77
C ALA A 18 -13.58 2.65 10.60
N GLN A 19 -12.45 2.30 11.21
CA GLN A 19 -11.65 3.25 11.97
C GLN A 19 -11.09 4.38 11.08
N ALA A 20 -10.60 4.04 9.89
CA ALA A 20 -10.11 5.02 8.92
C ALA A 20 -11.20 5.99 8.46
N LEU A 21 -12.41 5.47 8.21
CA LEU A 21 -13.57 6.29 7.84
C LEU A 21 -14.02 7.21 8.97
N ASP A 22 -14.02 6.71 10.21
CA ASP A 22 -14.38 7.51 11.37
C ASP A 22 -13.38 8.66 11.61
N LEU A 23 -12.08 8.40 11.47
CA LEU A 23 -11.05 9.43 11.61
C LEU A 23 -11.11 10.47 10.47
N ALA A 24 -11.20 9.99 9.23
CA ALA A 24 -11.17 10.85 8.06
C ALA A 24 -12.49 11.61 7.85
N LYS A 25 -13.62 11.11 8.38
CA LYS A 25 -14.98 11.63 8.13
C LYS A 25 -15.28 11.75 6.63
N VAL A 26 -15.03 10.67 5.90
CA VAL A 26 -15.30 10.54 4.45
C VAL A 26 -16.02 9.22 4.19
N SER A 27 -16.58 9.06 2.99
CA SER A 27 -17.16 7.80 2.54
C SER A 27 -16.10 6.77 2.14
N ALA A 28 -16.47 5.48 2.15
CA ALA A 28 -15.63 4.41 1.63
C ALA A 28 -15.20 4.65 0.17
N ALA A 29 -16.10 5.16 -0.67
CA ALA A 29 -15.79 5.50 -2.06
C ALA A 29 -14.69 6.57 -2.20
N GLN A 30 -14.62 7.56 -1.29
CA GLN A 30 -13.56 8.57 -1.30
C GLN A 30 -12.19 7.97 -0.93
N LEU A 31 -12.11 7.13 0.11
CA LEU A 31 -10.85 6.47 0.44
C LEU A 31 -10.43 5.49 -0.65
N TRP A 32 -11.35 4.67 -1.16
CA TRP A 32 -11.05 3.73 -2.24
C TRP A 32 -10.60 4.41 -3.52
N ALA A 33 -11.10 5.60 -3.83
CA ALA A 33 -10.60 6.39 -4.95
C ALA A 33 -9.10 6.70 -4.80
N VAL A 34 -8.67 7.12 -3.62
CA VAL A 34 -7.24 7.37 -3.32
C VAL A 34 -6.45 6.08 -3.41
N LEU A 35 -6.86 5.02 -2.70
CA LEU A 35 -6.13 3.74 -2.67
C LEU A 35 -5.99 3.10 -4.07
N ALA A 36 -7.04 3.17 -4.90
CA ALA A 36 -7.00 2.64 -6.26
C ALA A 36 -6.02 3.40 -7.15
N VAL A 37 -5.93 4.73 -7.01
CA VAL A 37 -5.02 5.56 -7.81
C VAL A 37 -3.57 5.41 -7.38
N GLU A 38 -3.31 5.27 -6.08
CA GLU A 38 -1.95 5.20 -5.53
C GLU A 38 -1.34 3.80 -5.58
N THR A 39 -2.11 2.75 -5.27
CA THR A 39 -1.57 1.38 -5.11
C THR A 39 -2.39 0.29 -5.78
N SER A 40 -3.38 0.67 -6.61
CA SER A 40 -4.40 -0.26 -7.12
C SER A 40 -5.13 -1.02 -5.99
N GLY A 41 -5.18 -0.43 -4.78
CA GLY A 41 -5.87 -1.01 -3.64
C GLY A 41 -5.16 -2.20 -2.97
N ASN A 42 -3.87 -2.42 -3.21
CA ASN A 42 -3.10 -3.47 -2.52
C ASN A 42 -1.75 -2.91 -2.05
N GLY A 43 -1.48 -3.00 -0.75
CA GLY A 43 -0.33 -2.44 -0.06
C GLY A 43 0.90 -3.33 0.01
N PHE A 44 0.79 -4.63 -0.33
CA PHE A 44 1.89 -5.59 -0.23
C PHE A 44 2.22 -6.23 -1.60
N TYR A 45 3.48 -6.62 -1.76
CA TYR A 45 3.89 -7.54 -2.82
C TYR A 45 3.53 -8.99 -2.45
N PRO A 46 3.56 -9.95 -3.41
CA PRO A 46 3.34 -11.37 -3.11
C PRO A 46 4.31 -11.97 -2.08
N ASP A 47 5.48 -11.36 -1.89
CA ASP A 47 6.46 -11.77 -0.87
C ASP A 47 6.19 -11.14 0.52
N ARG A 48 5.02 -10.49 0.71
CA ARG A 48 4.55 -9.85 1.95
C ARG A 48 5.34 -8.63 2.39
N ARG A 49 6.27 -8.12 1.58
CA ARG A 49 6.87 -6.80 1.82
C ARG A 49 5.93 -5.69 1.36
N PRO A 50 5.84 -4.55 2.09
CA PRO A 50 5.08 -3.39 1.62
C PRO A 50 5.51 -2.96 0.21
N LYS A 51 4.57 -2.49 -0.60
CA LYS A 51 4.91 -1.86 -1.87
C LYS A 51 5.62 -0.55 -1.60
N ILE A 52 6.77 -0.35 -2.22
CA ILE A 52 7.57 0.85 -2.04
C ILE A 52 7.98 1.50 -3.36
N LEU A 53 8.26 2.80 -3.29
CA LEU A 53 9.03 3.52 -4.30
C LEU A 53 10.15 4.31 -3.62
N TYR A 54 11.39 4.06 -4.03
CA TYR A 54 12.55 4.75 -3.48
C TYR A 54 12.89 6.01 -4.31
N GLU A 55 12.90 7.17 -3.63
CA GLU A 55 13.13 8.47 -4.23
C GLU A 55 14.57 8.98 -4.01
N ARG A 56 15.46 8.66 -4.96
CA ARG A 56 16.88 9.06 -4.90
C ARG A 56 17.13 10.56 -4.69
N HIS A 57 16.19 11.39 -5.15
CA HIS A 57 16.28 12.84 -5.03
C HIS A 57 15.91 13.34 -3.63
N VAL A 58 15.03 12.63 -2.93
CA VAL A 58 14.77 12.86 -1.51
C VAL A 58 15.98 12.42 -0.70
N PHE A 59 16.59 11.29 -1.04
CA PHE A 59 17.79 10.81 -0.34
C PHE A 59 18.98 11.75 -0.52
N SER A 60 19.24 12.22 -1.74
CA SER A 60 20.24 13.25 -2.01
C SER A 60 19.98 14.52 -1.20
N ARG A 61 18.73 15.00 -1.14
CA ARG A 61 18.36 16.16 -0.32
C ARG A 61 18.64 15.94 1.18
N LEU A 62 18.18 14.82 1.75
CA LEU A 62 18.30 14.52 3.17
C LEU A 62 19.74 14.21 3.61
N THR A 63 20.59 13.77 2.69
CA THR A 63 22.02 13.53 2.95
C THR A 63 22.91 14.68 2.52
N HIS A 64 22.32 15.84 2.17
CA HIS A 64 23.03 17.03 1.69
C HIS A 64 23.99 16.73 0.52
N GLN A 65 23.53 15.90 -0.42
CA GLN A 65 24.24 15.49 -1.65
C GLN A 65 25.53 14.72 -1.39
N LYS A 66 25.74 14.20 -0.17
CA LYS A 66 26.98 13.51 0.23
C LYS A 66 27.31 12.32 -0.67
N PHE A 67 26.28 11.63 -1.19
CA PHE A 67 26.45 10.38 -1.94
C PHE A 67 26.22 10.51 -3.44
N ASP A 68 25.89 11.71 -3.97
CA ASP A 68 25.52 11.91 -5.37
C ASP A 68 26.60 11.43 -6.36
N ALA A 69 27.87 11.70 -6.05
CA ALA A 69 28.99 11.34 -6.94
C ALA A 69 29.36 9.85 -6.88
N GLN A 70 29.23 9.22 -5.71
CA GLN A 70 29.65 7.83 -5.49
C GLN A 70 28.52 6.83 -5.79
N HIS A 71 27.26 7.25 -5.64
CA HIS A 71 26.09 6.39 -5.74
C HIS A 71 24.95 7.04 -6.55
N PRO A 72 25.17 7.44 -7.82
CA PRO A 72 24.20 8.21 -8.64
C PRO A 72 22.85 7.50 -8.89
N ASP A 73 22.81 6.17 -8.75
CA ASP A 73 21.58 5.37 -8.92
C ASP A 73 20.61 5.50 -7.75
N ILE A 74 21.14 5.75 -6.55
CA ILE A 74 20.36 5.90 -5.31
C ILE A 74 20.47 7.31 -4.70
N SER A 75 21.34 8.18 -5.21
CA SER A 75 21.46 9.56 -4.74
C SER A 75 21.70 10.49 -5.92
N SER A 76 20.75 11.39 -6.22
CA SER A 76 20.91 12.40 -7.27
C SER A 76 19.91 13.53 -7.07
N LYS A 77 20.28 14.78 -7.33
CA LYS A 77 19.35 15.92 -7.35
C LYS A 77 18.12 15.71 -8.23
N ALA A 78 18.27 14.96 -9.32
CA ALA A 78 17.20 14.71 -10.27
C ALA A 78 16.36 13.50 -9.83
N PRO A 79 15.01 13.58 -9.90
CA PRO A 79 14.15 12.40 -9.73
C PRO A 79 14.38 11.38 -10.86
N GLY A 80 13.67 10.25 -10.82
CA GLY A 80 13.76 9.23 -11.86
C GLY A 80 14.87 8.19 -11.66
N ASN A 81 15.23 7.53 -12.77
CA ASN A 81 16.11 6.36 -12.80
C ASN A 81 15.67 5.26 -11.82
N TYR A 82 14.37 4.95 -11.83
CA TYR A 82 13.79 4.00 -10.90
C TYR A 82 14.20 2.55 -11.18
N GLY A 83 14.73 2.25 -12.37
CA GLY A 83 15.04 0.89 -12.79
C GLY A 83 13.77 0.06 -13.00
N ALA A 84 13.86 -1.23 -12.74
CA ALA A 84 12.70 -2.11 -12.76
C ALA A 84 11.65 -1.68 -11.71
N THR A 85 10.39 -1.76 -12.08
CA THR A 85 9.28 -1.50 -11.15
C THR A 85 9.12 -2.64 -10.14
N GLY A 86 8.42 -2.38 -9.05
CA GLY A 86 8.08 -3.43 -8.08
C GLY A 86 9.23 -3.77 -7.11
N PRO A 87 9.44 -5.05 -6.76
CA PRO A 87 10.35 -5.49 -5.70
C PRO A 87 11.80 -5.00 -5.81
N HIS A 88 12.27 -4.63 -7.01
CA HIS A 88 13.60 -4.05 -7.23
C HIS A 88 13.86 -2.75 -6.42
N GLN A 89 12.80 -2.03 -6.03
CA GLN A 89 12.96 -0.85 -5.17
C GLN A 89 13.59 -1.20 -3.80
N TYR A 90 13.46 -2.44 -3.33
CA TYR A 90 14.14 -2.89 -2.11
C TYR A 90 15.65 -3.03 -2.29
N ASP A 91 16.15 -3.36 -3.48
CA ASP A 91 17.59 -3.40 -3.75
C ASP A 91 18.18 -1.99 -3.58
N ARG A 92 17.49 -1.00 -4.15
CA ARG A 92 17.85 0.43 -4.05
C ARG A 92 17.78 0.92 -2.61
N LEU A 93 16.70 0.59 -1.89
CA LEU A 93 16.55 0.91 -0.47
C LEU A 93 17.67 0.30 0.37
N ASN A 94 17.98 -0.98 0.20
CA ASN A 94 19.00 -1.68 0.99
C ASN A 94 20.39 -1.07 0.80
N LEU A 95 20.74 -0.67 -0.43
CA LEU A 95 21.97 0.06 -0.69
C LEU A 95 22.00 1.41 0.04
N ALA A 96 20.90 2.16 0.00
CA ALA A 96 20.79 3.45 0.69
C ALA A 96 20.81 3.32 2.22
N VAL A 97 20.20 2.26 2.77
CA VAL A 97 20.22 1.94 4.20
C VAL A 97 21.65 1.72 4.68
N GLY A 98 22.50 1.06 3.89
CA GLY A 98 23.92 0.88 4.19
C GLY A 98 24.74 2.18 4.25
N LEU A 99 24.24 3.28 3.66
CA LEU A 99 24.90 4.59 3.66
C LEU A 99 24.34 5.53 4.73
N ASN A 100 23.02 5.62 4.82
CA ASN A 100 22.30 6.40 5.82
C ASN A 100 20.87 5.88 5.97
N ARG A 101 20.67 4.97 6.93
CA ARG A 101 19.37 4.33 7.21
C ARG A 101 18.23 5.33 7.39
N ASN A 102 18.39 6.29 8.29
CA ASN A 102 17.32 7.24 8.60
C ASN A 102 16.88 8.04 7.36
N ALA A 103 17.83 8.54 6.57
CA ALA A 103 17.51 9.24 5.32
C ALA A 103 16.90 8.29 4.27
N ALA A 104 17.38 7.05 4.15
CA ALA A 104 16.88 6.07 3.18
C ALA A 104 15.40 5.73 3.42
N LEU A 105 15.06 5.43 4.68
CA LEU A 105 13.70 5.13 5.10
C LEU A 105 12.76 6.33 4.87
N GLN A 106 13.23 7.54 5.19
CA GLN A 106 12.47 8.77 4.93
C GLN A 106 12.29 9.07 3.43
N SER A 107 13.19 8.58 2.58
CA SER A 107 13.18 8.81 1.12
C SER A 107 12.36 7.79 0.34
N THR A 108 11.53 7.00 1.03
CA THR A 108 10.78 5.90 0.43
C THR A 108 9.29 6.10 0.72
N SER A 109 8.42 5.88 -0.26
CA SER A 109 6.97 5.75 -0.05
C SER A 109 6.63 4.31 0.33
N TRP A 110 5.63 4.14 1.21
CA TRP A 110 5.31 2.83 1.78
C TRP A 110 3.82 2.49 1.69
N GLY A 111 3.55 1.23 1.33
CA GLY A 111 2.26 0.57 1.50
C GLY A 111 1.09 1.25 0.79
N LEU A 112 -0.12 0.94 1.24
CA LEU A 112 -1.35 1.64 0.85
C LEU A 112 -1.19 3.14 1.02
N GLY A 113 -1.70 3.89 0.03
CA GLY A 113 -1.59 5.35 0.00
C GLY A 113 -0.20 5.89 -0.37
N GLN A 114 0.86 5.07 -0.41
CA GLN A 114 2.22 5.49 -0.77
C GLN A 114 2.73 6.67 0.07
N ILE A 115 2.60 6.58 1.39
CA ILE A 115 3.05 7.65 2.29
C ILE A 115 4.57 7.70 2.35
N MET A 116 5.13 8.86 2.04
CA MET A 116 6.57 9.11 2.14
C MET A 116 7.06 9.02 3.59
N GLY A 117 8.17 8.33 3.82
CA GLY A 117 8.74 8.13 5.16
C GLY A 117 9.09 9.43 5.89
N PHE A 118 9.44 10.51 5.18
CA PHE A 118 9.67 11.83 5.80
C PHE A 118 8.41 12.43 6.45
N ASN A 119 7.22 11.88 6.17
CA ASN A 119 5.96 12.29 6.78
C ASN A 119 5.62 11.50 8.07
N PHE A 120 6.57 10.77 8.68
CA PHE A 120 6.33 9.94 9.87
C PHE A 120 5.59 10.66 11.01
N ALA A 121 5.86 11.96 11.22
CA ALA A 121 5.16 12.73 12.25
C ALA A 121 3.66 12.89 11.94
N GLN A 122 3.31 13.06 10.65
CA GLN A 122 1.93 13.16 10.19
C GLN A 122 1.18 11.83 10.28
N THR A 123 1.90 10.70 10.27
CA THR A 123 1.30 9.38 10.53
C THR A 123 1.08 9.12 12.03
N ARG A 124 1.40 10.09 12.90
CA ARG A 124 1.41 9.96 14.37
C ARG A 124 2.41 8.92 14.87
N SER A 125 3.52 8.77 14.15
CA SER A 125 4.65 7.93 14.55
C SER A 125 5.74 8.80 15.18
N ALA A 126 6.42 8.29 16.20
CA ALA A 126 7.49 9.01 16.89
C ALA A 126 8.71 9.27 15.98
N ASP A 127 9.01 8.30 15.11
CA ASP A 127 10.09 8.35 14.14
C ASP A 127 9.74 7.52 12.89
N VAL A 128 10.64 7.53 11.90
CA VAL A 128 10.47 6.80 10.65
C VAL A 128 10.51 5.28 10.83
N GLU A 129 11.26 4.77 11.81
CA GLU A 129 11.32 3.32 12.09
C GLU A 129 9.96 2.84 12.59
N THR A 130 9.35 3.56 13.54
CA THR A 130 8.01 3.30 14.06
C THR A 130 6.95 3.37 12.96
N MET A 131 7.05 4.35 12.05
CA MET A 131 6.19 4.40 10.87
C MET A 131 6.33 3.14 10.02
N ILE A 132 7.57 2.71 9.72
CA ILE A 132 7.80 1.56 8.83
C ILE A 132 7.37 0.25 9.48
N SER A 133 7.62 0.05 10.78
CA SER A 133 7.10 -1.12 11.49
C SER A 133 5.59 -1.25 11.35
N ARG A 134 4.86 -0.13 11.46
CA ARG A 134 3.41 -0.08 11.22
C ARG A 134 3.05 -0.38 9.75
N MET A 135 3.82 0.16 8.80
CA MET A 135 3.61 -0.13 7.37
C MET A 135 3.84 -1.61 7.03
N VAL A 136 4.77 -2.27 7.72
CA VAL A 136 5.07 -3.70 7.57
C VAL A 136 4.01 -4.57 8.24
N GLU A 137 3.42 -4.12 9.35
CA GLU A 137 2.47 -4.88 10.16
C GLU A 137 1.20 -5.29 9.40
N SER A 138 0.48 -4.35 8.79
CA SER A 138 -0.80 -4.63 8.13
C SER A 138 -1.27 -3.50 7.21
N GLU A 139 -2.17 -3.82 6.27
CA GLU A 139 -2.86 -2.81 5.46
C GLU A 139 -3.75 -1.90 6.34
N ASN A 140 -4.26 -2.40 7.47
CA ASN A 140 -4.98 -1.57 8.46
C ASN A 140 -4.09 -0.42 8.94
N GLN A 141 -2.87 -0.74 9.37
CA GLN A 141 -1.90 0.27 9.82
C GLN A 141 -1.45 1.20 8.69
N GLN A 142 -1.26 0.67 7.47
CA GLN A 142 -0.95 1.50 6.30
C GLN A 142 -2.08 2.50 6.00
N LEU A 143 -3.35 2.07 6.10
CA LEU A 143 -4.51 2.94 5.90
C LEU A 143 -4.62 4.01 6.99
N LEU A 144 -4.36 3.65 8.25
CA LEU A 144 -4.33 4.62 9.36
C LEU A 144 -3.21 5.65 9.21
N CYS A 145 -2.02 5.22 8.76
CA CYS A 145 -0.95 6.14 8.42
C CYS A 145 -1.37 7.09 7.28
N THR A 146 -2.04 6.55 6.25
CA THR A 146 -2.58 7.35 5.15
C THR A 146 -3.56 8.40 5.66
N VAL A 147 -4.56 8.01 6.45
CA VAL A 147 -5.55 8.94 7.00
C VAL A 147 -4.91 9.98 7.92
N GLY A 148 -3.93 9.58 8.74
CA GLY A 148 -3.14 10.52 9.54
C GLY A 148 -2.48 11.60 8.67
N THR A 149 -1.78 11.20 7.61
CA THR A 149 -1.18 12.11 6.65
C THR A 149 -2.20 13.00 5.93
N LEU A 150 -3.38 12.48 5.58
CA LEU A 150 -4.43 13.30 4.97
C LEU A 150 -4.91 14.41 5.92
N ILE A 151 -5.05 14.10 7.20
CA ILE A 151 -5.52 15.03 8.23
C ILE A 151 -4.43 16.07 8.53
N GLU A 152 -3.25 15.62 8.96
CA GLU A 152 -2.17 16.50 9.40
C GLU A 152 -1.53 17.25 8.22
N GLY A 153 -1.52 16.66 7.02
CA GLY A 153 -1.07 17.30 5.77
C GLY A 153 -2.10 18.23 5.14
N GLY A 154 -3.33 18.31 5.67
CA GLY A 154 -4.36 19.25 5.25
C GLY A 154 -5.02 18.96 3.89
N SER A 155 -4.86 17.75 3.33
CA SER A 155 -5.56 17.34 2.12
C SER A 155 -6.96 16.75 2.41
N VAL A 156 -7.24 16.36 3.66
CA VAL A 156 -8.53 15.76 4.05
C VAL A 156 -9.72 16.68 3.77
N ALA A 157 -9.56 18.00 3.90
CA ALA A 157 -10.64 18.95 3.62
C ALA A 157 -11.03 18.93 2.13
N ALA A 158 -10.04 18.90 1.24
CA ALA A 158 -10.27 18.77 -0.21
C ALA A 158 -10.88 17.40 -0.53
N LEU A 159 -10.43 16.32 0.12
CA LEU A 159 -11.02 15.00 -0.04
C LEU A 159 -12.51 14.99 0.34
N ARG A 160 -12.85 15.54 1.50
CA ARG A 160 -14.24 15.66 2.00
C ARG A 160 -15.13 16.44 1.03
N ALA A 161 -14.61 17.54 0.49
CA ALA A 161 -15.28 18.37 -0.51
C ALA A 161 -15.31 17.75 -1.92
N LYS A 162 -14.61 16.62 -2.15
CA LYS A 162 -14.41 16.00 -3.47
C LYS A 162 -13.75 16.95 -4.47
N ASP A 163 -12.91 17.84 -3.95
CA ASP A 163 -12.10 18.76 -4.73
C ASP A 163 -10.81 18.05 -5.16
N TRP A 164 -10.94 17.26 -6.23
CA TRP A 164 -9.88 16.36 -6.69
C TRP A 164 -8.62 17.09 -7.16
N ALA A 165 -8.77 18.27 -7.74
CA ALA A 165 -7.64 19.09 -8.18
C ALA A 165 -6.83 19.60 -6.97
N ASN A 166 -7.49 20.19 -5.96
CA ASN A 166 -6.79 20.65 -4.77
C ASN A 166 -6.28 19.50 -3.91
N PHE A 167 -7.00 18.37 -3.87
CA PHE A 167 -6.51 17.16 -3.22
C PHE A 167 -5.22 16.68 -3.89
N ALA A 168 -5.23 16.44 -5.21
CA ALA A 168 -4.09 15.94 -5.96
C ALA A 168 -2.89 16.89 -5.88
N ARG A 169 -3.12 18.21 -5.94
CA ARG A 169 -2.06 19.20 -5.75
C ARG A 169 -1.37 19.08 -4.40
N ARG A 170 -2.12 18.84 -3.33
CA ARG A 170 -1.59 18.71 -1.96
C ARG A 170 -0.91 17.37 -1.72
N TYR A 171 -1.51 16.31 -2.25
CA TYR A 171 -1.08 14.93 -2.01
C TYR A 171 0.07 14.49 -2.94
N ASN A 172 -0.08 14.73 -4.25
CA ASN A 172 0.89 14.32 -5.27
C ASN A 172 1.85 15.46 -5.68
N GLY A 173 1.59 16.69 -5.24
CA GLY A 173 2.43 17.86 -5.49
C GLY A 173 1.96 18.76 -6.64
N PRO A 174 2.64 19.91 -6.87
CA PRO A 174 2.18 20.95 -7.80
C PRO A 174 2.05 20.48 -9.25
N ASN A 175 2.80 19.45 -9.65
CA ASN A 175 2.81 18.89 -10.99
C ASN A 175 1.82 17.73 -11.19
N TYR A 176 0.85 17.54 -10.27
CA TYR A 176 -0.11 16.43 -10.32
C TYR A 176 -0.82 16.27 -11.66
N ALA A 177 -1.09 17.38 -12.37
CA ALA A 177 -1.80 17.38 -13.63
C ALA A 177 -1.04 16.66 -14.77
N ILE A 178 0.30 16.59 -14.71
CA ILE A 178 1.11 15.87 -15.72
C ILE A 178 0.71 14.39 -15.78
N ASN A 179 0.34 13.82 -14.62
CA ASN A 179 -0.08 12.42 -14.49
C ASN A 179 -1.60 12.26 -14.33
N ASN A 180 -2.37 13.33 -14.62
CA ASN A 180 -3.83 13.37 -14.56
C ASN A 180 -4.42 12.86 -13.22
N TYR A 181 -3.75 13.12 -12.09
CA TYR A 181 -4.16 12.58 -10.79
C TYR A 181 -5.59 12.97 -10.41
N ASP A 182 -5.96 14.22 -10.62
CA ASP A 182 -7.31 14.76 -10.39
C ASP A 182 -8.37 14.01 -11.20
N VAL A 183 -8.14 13.82 -12.50
CA VAL A 183 -9.07 13.11 -13.39
C VAL A 183 -9.19 11.65 -12.96
N ARG A 184 -8.07 10.99 -12.65
CA ARG A 184 -8.03 9.59 -12.18
C ARG A 184 -8.77 9.41 -10.86
N LEU A 185 -8.57 10.32 -9.90
CA LEU A 185 -9.26 10.30 -8.61
C LEU A 185 -10.77 10.50 -8.77
N SER A 186 -11.18 11.48 -9.60
CA SER A 186 -12.59 11.72 -9.90
C SER A 186 -13.25 10.49 -10.53
N ALA A 187 -12.61 9.88 -11.53
CA ALA A 187 -13.10 8.67 -12.20
C ALA A 187 -13.17 7.47 -11.25
N ALA A 188 -12.15 7.28 -10.40
CA ALA A 188 -12.14 6.22 -9.40
C ALA A 188 -13.27 6.42 -8.37
N TYR A 189 -13.48 7.66 -7.90
CA TYR A 189 -14.59 7.98 -7.00
C TYR A 189 -15.96 7.67 -7.62
N GLN A 190 -16.16 8.03 -8.89
CA GLN A 190 -17.42 7.70 -9.60
C GLN A 190 -17.61 6.18 -9.67
N LYS A 191 -16.56 5.44 -10.05
CA LYS A 191 -16.60 3.97 -10.09
C LYS A 191 -17.07 3.38 -8.76
N PHE A 192 -16.48 3.81 -7.64
CA PHE A 192 -16.85 3.25 -6.32
C PHE A 192 -18.17 3.79 -5.78
N SER A 193 -18.59 4.99 -6.18
CA SER A 193 -19.88 5.55 -5.78
C SER A 193 -21.06 4.81 -6.41
N TYR A 194 -20.92 4.38 -7.66
CA TYR A 194 -22.01 3.73 -8.42
C TYR A 194 -21.88 2.20 -8.49
N GLY A 195 -20.65 1.67 -8.52
CA GLY A 195 -20.36 0.25 -8.64
C GLY A 195 -20.15 -0.48 -7.31
N GLY A 196 -20.15 0.24 -6.18
CA GLY A 196 -19.79 -0.29 -4.87
C GLY A 196 -18.28 -0.35 -4.66
N THR A 197 -17.88 -0.53 -3.40
CA THR A 197 -16.48 -0.72 -2.99
C THR A 197 -16.11 -2.20 -2.98
N PRO A 198 -14.81 -2.54 -3.05
CA PRO A 198 -14.35 -3.93 -2.94
C PRO A 198 -14.90 -4.63 -1.70
N ASP A 199 -15.28 -5.90 -1.83
CA ASP A 199 -15.55 -6.76 -0.67
C ASP A 199 -14.22 -7.10 0.02
N LEU A 200 -14.09 -6.71 1.28
CA LEU A 200 -12.84 -6.85 2.03
C LEU A 200 -12.50 -8.31 2.35
N ARG A 201 -13.50 -9.19 2.53
CA ARG A 201 -13.27 -10.61 2.77
C ARG A 201 -12.75 -11.29 1.50
N ILE A 202 -13.32 -10.95 0.35
CA ILE A 202 -12.83 -11.44 -0.94
C ILE A 202 -11.41 -10.92 -1.22
N ARG A 203 -11.14 -9.63 -0.95
CA ARG A 203 -9.77 -9.09 -1.07
C ARG A 203 -8.79 -9.84 -0.17
N MET A 204 -9.17 -10.08 1.08
CA MET A 204 -8.34 -10.84 2.03
C MET A 204 -8.03 -12.24 1.49
N ALA A 205 -9.03 -12.96 0.96
CA ALA A 205 -8.82 -14.26 0.35
C ALA A 205 -7.91 -14.20 -0.88
N GLN A 206 -8.11 -13.24 -1.79
CA GLN A 206 -7.25 -13.03 -2.96
C GLN A 206 -5.78 -12.73 -2.55
N THR A 207 -5.59 -11.90 -1.53
CA THR A 207 -4.26 -11.59 -0.98
C THR A 207 -3.60 -12.86 -0.42
N TYR A 208 -4.30 -13.62 0.42
CA TYR A 208 -3.73 -14.79 1.09
C TYR A 208 -3.49 -15.97 0.13
N LEU A 209 -4.39 -16.20 -0.82
CA LEU A 209 -4.16 -17.14 -1.91
C LEU A 209 -2.87 -16.79 -2.68
N THR A 210 -2.63 -15.50 -2.95
CA THR A 210 -1.41 -15.04 -3.62
C THR A 210 -0.15 -15.35 -2.81
N TYR A 211 -0.17 -15.11 -1.50
CA TYR A 211 0.97 -15.41 -0.62
C TYR A 211 1.27 -16.91 -0.53
N LEU A 212 0.23 -17.74 -0.61
CA LEU A 212 0.33 -19.20 -0.60
C LEU A 212 0.70 -19.80 -1.97
N GLY A 213 1.00 -18.95 -2.97
CA GLY A 213 1.45 -19.38 -4.30
C GLY A 213 0.32 -19.71 -5.28
N TRP A 214 -0.94 -19.48 -4.91
CA TRP A 214 -2.06 -19.60 -5.84
C TRP A 214 -2.22 -18.34 -6.70
N HIS A 215 -3.06 -18.44 -7.74
CA HIS A 215 -3.23 -17.36 -8.73
C HIS A 215 -4.70 -16.90 -8.82
N PRO A 216 -5.19 -16.15 -7.83
CA PRO A 216 -6.58 -15.71 -7.78
C PRO A 216 -6.92 -14.55 -8.73
N GLY A 217 -5.93 -14.03 -9.45
CA GLY A 217 -6.05 -12.83 -10.28
C GLY A 217 -5.81 -11.54 -9.50
N PRO A 218 -6.39 -10.40 -9.91
CA PRO A 218 -6.22 -9.13 -9.20
C PRO A 218 -6.86 -9.17 -7.81
N VAL A 219 -6.26 -8.44 -6.86
CA VAL A 219 -6.84 -8.22 -5.51
C VAL A 219 -7.82 -7.05 -5.58
N ASP A 220 -9.02 -7.31 -6.11
CA ASP A 220 -10.04 -6.31 -6.40
C ASP A 220 -11.35 -6.48 -5.59
N GLY A 221 -11.44 -7.54 -4.79
CA GLY A 221 -12.62 -7.86 -3.98
C GLY A 221 -13.79 -8.42 -4.78
N ILE A 222 -13.54 -8.90 -6.00
CA ILE A 222 -14.57 -9.46 -6.88
C ILE A 222 -14.26 -10.93 -7.15
N VAL A 223 -15.26 -11.80 -6.95
CA VAL A 223 -15.12 -13.24 -7.21
C VAL A 223 -15.18 -13.51 -8.72
N GLY A 224 -14.03 -13.40 -9.39
CA GLY A 224 -13.83 -13.78 -10.79
C GLY A 224 -13.59 -15.28 -10.98
N LYS A 225 -13.42 -15.72 -12.25
CA LYS A 225 -13.09 -17.11 -12.57
C LYS A 225 -11.78 -17.54 -11.88
N GLN A 226 -10.73 -16.72 -11.98
CA GLN A 226 -9.42 -17.01 -11.40
C GLN A 226 -9.50 -17.13 -9.88
N THR A 227 -10.24 -16.24 -9.20
CA THR A 227 -10.44 -16.30 -7.75
C THR A 227 -11.15 -17.58 -7.34
N ARG A 228 -12.22 -17.99 -8.06
CA ARG A 228 -12.92 -19.26 -7.79
C ARG A 228 -12.02 -20.47 -8.01
N ASP A 229 -11.28 -20.51 -9.11
CA ASP A 229 -10.40 -21.64 -9.43
C ASP A 229 -9.32 -21.80 -8.35
N ALA A 230 -8.68 -20.69 -7.94
CA ALA A 230 -7.68 -20.69 -6.87
C ALA A 230 -8.26 -21.12 -5.52
N MET A 231 -9.47 -20.65 -5.17
CA MET A 231 -10.15 -21.05 -3.94
C MET A 231 -10.50 -22.54 -3.94
N ASN A 232 -11.02 -23.07 -5.04
CA ASN A 232 -11.34 -24.49 -5.18
C ASN A 232 -10.10 -25.38 -5.05
N LEU A 233 -8.98 -24.97 -5.67
CA LEU A 233 -7.70 -25.68 -5.56
C LEU A 233 -7.17 -25.67 -4.12
N PHE A 234 -7.23 -24.52 -3.45
CA PHE A 234 -6.85 -24.40 -2.05
C PHE A 234 -7.73 -25.29 -1.15
N GLN A 235 -9.06 -25.21 -1.28
CA GLN A 235 -10.00 -26.03 -0.51
C GLN A 235 -9.74 -27.53 -0.71
N ALA A 236 -9.51 -27.96 -1.96
CA ALA A 236 -9.19 -29.35 -2.27
C ALA A 236 -7.87 -29.81 -1.62
N GLN A 237 -6.83 -28.95 -1.63
CA GLN A 237 -5.55 -29.24 -0.98
C GLN A 237 -5.68 -29.33 0.55
N GLU A 238 -6.51 -28.48 1.15
CA GLU A 238 -6.72 -28.40 2.59
C GLU A 238 -7.81 -29.36 3.10
N HIS A 239 -8.38 -30.19 2.21
CA HIS A 239 -9.48 -31.10 2.50
C HIS A 239 -10.74 -30.43 3.07
N LEU A 240 -10.99 -29.19 2.66
CA LEU A 240 -12.20 -28.43 2.99
C LEU A 240 -13.33 -28.77 2.01
N ASN A 241 -14.56 -28.41 2.39
CA ASN A 241 -15.69 -28.45 1.47
C ASN A 241 -15.45 -27.45 0.32
N ILE A 242 -15.56 -27.91 -0.93
CA ILE A 242 -15.43 -27.02 -2.09
C ILE A 242 -16.72 -26.20 -2.21
N THR A 243 -16.59 -24.88 -2.17
CA THR A 243 -17.73 -23.96 -2.19
C THR A 243 -17.65 -22.98 -3.36
N THR A 244 -18.79 -22.46 -3.80
CA THR A 244 -18.84 -21.47 -4.89
C THR A 244 -18.69 -20.02 -4.39
N VAL A 245 -18.75 -19.83 -3.07
CA VAL A 245 -18.65 -18.54 -2.36
C VAL A 245 -17.67 -18.67 -1.21
N LEU A 246 -16.96 -17.60 -0.87
CA LEU A 246 -16.06 -17.60 0.28
C LEU A 246 -16.85 -17.78 1.57
N ASP A 247 -16.56 -18.83 2.34
CA ASP A 247 -17.09 -19.08 3.67
C ASP A 247 -16.07 -18.79 4.78
N ASP A 248 -16.53 -18.83 6.04
CA ASP A 248 -15.69 -18.54 7.21
C ASP A 248 -14.61 -19.59 7.43
N GLU A 249 -14.90 -20.87 7.15
CA GLU A 249 -13.94 -21.97 7.32
C GLU A 249 -12.75 -21.81 6.37
N THR A 250 -13.02 -21.52 5.09
CA THR A 250 -11.98 -21.28 4.07
C THR A 250 -11.15 -20.05 4.41
N LEU A 251 -11.79 -18.95 4.81
CA LEU A 251 -11.06 -17.72 5.16
C LEU A 251 -10.19 -17.91 6.42
N ALA A 252 -10.68 -18.61 7.44
CA ALA A 252 -9.92 -18.94 8.64
C ALA A 252 -8.71 -19.84 8.31
N CYS A 253 -8.91 -20.85 7.45
CA CYS A 253 -7.82 -21.73 7.00
C CYS A 253 -6.75 -20.94 6.22
N LEU A 254 -7.16 -20.08 5.27
CA LEU A 254 -6.23 -19.19 4.54
C LEU A 254 -5.39 -18.35 5.49
N ARG A 255 -6.01 -17.71 6.48
CA ARG A 255 -5.32 -16.90 7.49
C ARG A 255 -4.30 -17.73 8.26
N SER A 256 -4.72 -18.88 8.79
CA SER A 256 -3.84 -19.79 9.54
C SER A 256 -2.64 -20.27 8.71
N ARG A 257 -2.84 -20.57 7.42
CA ARG A 257 -1.77 -20.98 6.51
C ARG A 257 -0.78 -19.86 6.23
N VAL A 258 -1.24 -18.62 6.07
CA VAL A 258 -0.36 -17.44 5.91
C VAL A 258 0.41 -17.14 7.18
N GLU A 259 -0.21 -17.26 8.35
CA GLU A 259 0.44 -17.08 9.66
C GLU A 259 1.51 -18.15 9.91
N ALA A 260 1.36 -19.34 9.34
CA ALA A 260 2.34 -20.42 9.42
C ALA A 260 3.53 -20.29 8.44
N LEU A 261 3.50 -19.35 7.48
CA LEU A 261 4.63 -19.09 6.59
C LEU A 261 5.79 -18.48 7.40
N PRO A 262 7.06 -18.85 7.10
CA PRO A 262 8.21 -18.25 7.76
C PRO A 262 8.26 -16.74 7.52
N LEU A 263 8.76 -15.97 8.49
CA LEU A 263 9.03 -14.54 8.31
C LEU A 263 10.42 -14.34 7.69
#